data_AF-A0A7Y2EN80-F1
#
_entry.id   AF-A0A7Y2EN80-F1
#
_cell.length_a   1.000
_cell.length_b   1.000
_cell.length_c   1.000
_cell.angle_alpha   90.00
_cell.angle_beta   90.00
_cell.angle_gamma   90.00
#
_symmetry.space_group_name_H-M   'P 1'
#
loop_
_entity.id
_entity.type
_entity.pdbx_description
1 polymer ?
#
loop_
_entity_poly.entity_id
_entity_poly.type
_entity_poly.pdbx_seq_one_letter_code
_entity_poly.pdbx_strand_id
1 'polypeptide(L)'
;MFDIGFAELVIIGIVALLVIGPERLPSAVRTASLWINRIRRGFNEIKAEVQQELHNDSVMQELKKTGEQLKDDTQAIAEDVRASAEKLAEPVADLTETTDPVPEKKAGE
;
A
#
# COMPACT_ATOMS: atom_id res chain seq x y z
N MET A 1 -3.44 -1.36 -5.40
CA MET A 1 -2.49 -0.28 -5.74
C MET A 1 -1.05 -0.69 -5.39
N PHE A 2 -0.58 -1.75 -6.05
CA PHE A 2 0.82 -2.16 -6.10
C PHE A 2 0.98 -2.84 -7.46
N ASP A 3 0.79 -2.07 -8.52
CA ASP A 3 1.00 -2.52 -9.89
C ASP A 3 2.50 -2.49 -10.19
N ILE A 4 3.28 -3.28 -9.44
CA ILE A 4 4.68 -3.52 -9.73
C ILE A 4 4.72 -4.55 -10.86
N GLY A 5 4.79 -4.06 -12.08
CA GLY A 5 5.01 -4.87 -13.27
C GLY A 5 6.49 -5.20 -13.47
N PHE A 6 6.75 -5.99 -14.53
CA PHE A 6 8.11 -6.31 -14.93
C PHE A 6 8.92 -5.06 -15.29
N ALA A 7 8.27 -4.06 -15.90
CA ALA A 7 8.92 -2.81 -16.29
C ALA A 7 9.43 -2.02 -15.07
N GLU A 8 8.61 -1.90 -14.02
CA GLU A 8 8.96 -1.22 -12.78
C GLU A 8 10.14 -1.91 -12.08
N LEU A 9 10.16 -3.25 -12.04
CA LEU A 9 11.28 -4.01 -11.47
C LEU A 9 12.59 -3.75 -12.22
N VAL A 10 12.54 -3.67 -13.56
CA VAL A 10 13.73 -3.35 -14.36
C VAL A 10 14.22 -1.93 -14.07
N ILE A 11 13.33 -0.94 -13.98
CA ILE A 11 13.70 0.44 -13.65
C ILE A 11 14.36 0.51 -12.27
N ILE A 12 13.78 -0.13 -11.26
CA ILE A 12 14.35 -0.20 -9.91
C ILE A 12 15.71 -0.88 -9.95
N GLY A 13 15.86 -1.96 -10.72
CA GLY A 13 17.14 -2.64 -10.92
C GLY A 13 18.21 -1.71 -11.50
N ILE A 14 17.88 -0.93 -12.53
CA ILE A 14 18.80 0.04 -13.14
C ILE A 14 19.21 1.11 -12.11
N VAL A 15 18.25 1.67 -11.36
CA VAL A 15 18.54 2.67 -10.33
C VAL A 15 19.43 2.09 -9.23
N ALA A 16 19.13 0.87 -8.77
CA ALA A 16 19.95 0.18 -7.77
C ALA A 16 21.39 -0.05 -8.27
N LEU A 17 21.56 -0.45 -9.53
CA LEU A 17 22.86 -0.61 -10.16
C LEU A 17 23.61 0.73 -10.29
N LEU A 18 22.91 1.84 -10.55
CA LEU A 18 23.52 3.17 -10.63
C LEU A 18 23.99 3.69 -9.28
N VAL A 19 23.16 3.54 -8.24
CA VAL A 19 23.42 4.08 -6.89
C VAL A 19 24.48 3.27 -6.15
N ILE A 20 24.33 1.94 -6.13
CA ILE A 20 25.22 1.04 -5.40
C ILE A 20 26.42 0.62 -6.26
N GLY A 21 26.22 0.53 -7.58
CA GLY A 21 27.17 -0.03 -8.52
C GLY A 21 26.90 -1.51 -8.81
N PRO A 22 27.08 -1.98 -10.06
CA PRO A 22 26.84 -3.37 -10.46
C PRO A 22 27.70 -4.39 -9.72
N GLU A 23 28.92 -4.01 -9.34
CA GLU A 23 29.85 -4.89 -8.62
C GLU A 23 29.50 -5.03 -7.14
N ARG A 24 28.83 -4.03 -6.55
CA ARG A 24 28.57 -3.96 -5.10
C ARG A 24 27.17 -4.43 -4.73
N LEU A 25 26.20 -4.31 -5.64
CA LEU A 25 24.84 -4.84 -5.48
C LEU A 25 24.81 -6.31 -5.05
N PRO A 26 25.52 -7.26 -5.71
CA PRO A 26 25.49 -8.67 -5.30
C PRO A 26 26.06 -8.88 -3.90
N SER A 27 27.07 -8.10 -3.49
CA SER A 27 27.63 -8.15 -2.14
C SER A 27 26.64 -7.61 -1.09
N ALA A 28 25.94 -6.52 -1.41
CA ALA A 28 24.90 -5.94 -0.56
C ALA A 28 23.72 -6.90 -0.37
N VAL A 29 23.23 -7.53 -1.44
CA VAL A 29 22.15 -8.54 -1.39
C VAL A 29 22.59 -9.74 -0.55
N ARG A 30 23.82 -10.24 -0.72
CA ARG A 30 24.35 -11.33 0.10
C ARG A 30 24.34 -10.95 1.58
N THR A 31 24.85 -9.77 1.92
CA THR A 31 24.89 -9.30 3.30
C THR A 31 23.48 -9.13 3.88
N ALA A 32 22.60 -8.42 3.19
CA ALA A 32 21.21 -8.23 3.60
C ALA A 32 20.47 -9.56 3.78
N SER A 33 20.68 -10.51 2.86
CA SER A 33 20.05 -11.83 2.91
C SER A 33 20.51 -12.65 4.12
N LEU A 34 21.79 -12.57 4.50
CA LEU A 34 22.30 -13.22 5.71
C LEU A 34 21.66 -12.65 6.98
N TRP A 35 21.48 -11.33 7.03
CA TRP A 35 20.82 -10.65 8.15
C TRP A 35 19.33 -11.01 8.24
N ILE A 36 18.62 -10.96 7.11
CA ILE A 36 17.23 -11.42 7.02
C ILE A 36 17.09 -12.87 7.46
N ASN A 37 18.02 -13.74 7.05
CA ASN A 37 17.96 -15.16 7.39
C ASN A 37 18.20 -15.38 8.88
N ARG A 38 19.11 -14.61 9.49
CA ARG A 38 19.34 -14.66 10.94
C ARG A 38 18.13 -14.18 11.73
N ILE A 39 17.49 -13.10 11.30
CA ILE A 39 16.25 -12.59 11.90
C ILE A 39 15.14 -13.65 11.78
N ARG A 40 14.93 -14.20 10.59
CA ARG A 40 13.93 -15.24 10.33
C ARG A 40 14.15 -16.48 11.21
N ARG A 41 15.40 -16.90 11.43
CA ARG A 41 15.73 -18.00 12.34
C ARG A 41 15.37 -17.69 13.79
N GLY A 42 15.69 -16.50 14.28
CA GLY A 42 15.29 -16.06 15.63
C GLY A 42 13.77 -16.05 15.82
N PHE A 43 13.01 -15.56 14.83
CA PHE A 43 11.53 -15.63 14.87
C PHE A 43 11.00 -17.07 14.86
N ASN A 44 11.64 -17.97 14.12
CA ASN A 44 11.24 -19.39 14.09
C ASN A 44 11.54 -20.09 15.42
N GLU A 45 12.64 -19.76 16.08
CA GLU A 45 13.01 -20.29 17.40
C GLU A 45 12.04 -19.81 18.48
N ILE A 46 11.73 -18.51 18.51
CA ILE A 46 10.70 -17.94 19.40
C ILE A 46 9.34 -18.58 19.11
N LYS A 47 8.96 -18.72 17.84
CA LYS A 47 7.71 -19.40 17.46
C LYS A 47 7.67 -20.85 17.94
N ALA A 48 8.79 -21.57 17.84
CA ALA A 48 8.89 -22.96 18.30
C ALA A 48 8.78 -23.06 19.82
N GLU A 49 9.41 -22.16 20.57
CA GLU A 49 9.33 -22.08 22.03
C GLU A 49 7.91 -21.69 22.49
N VAL A 50 7.29 -20.69 21.84
CA VAL A 50 5.90 -20.29 22.06
C VAL A 50 4.91 -21.40 21.70
N GLN A 51 5.14 -22.16 20.62
CA GLN A 51 4.31 -23.32 20.26
C GLN A 51 4.49 -24.50 21.22
N GLN A 52 5.64 -24.60 21.89
CA GLN A 52 5.94 -25.67 22.82
C GLN A 52 5.40 -25.38 24.23
N GLU A 53 5.28 -24.10 24.63
CA GLU A 53 4.68 -23.69 25.92
C GLU A 53 3.19 -23.35 25.84
N LEU A 54 2.70 -22.82 24.72
CA LEU A 54 1.33 -22.35 24.57
C LEU A 54 0.60 -23.17 23.52
N HIS A 55 -0.26 -24.08 24.00
CA HIS A 55 -1.26 -24.79 23.23
C HIS A 55 -2.27 -23.76 22.64
N ASN A 56 -1.90 -23.14 21.53
CA ASN A 56 -2.65 -22.48 20.44
C ASN A 56 -3.92 -21.61 20.65
N ASP A 57 -4.52 -21.51 21.83
CA ASP A 57 -5.83 -20.87 21.94
C ASP A 57 -5.76 -19.37 22.23
N SER A 58 -4.84 -18.91 23.07
CA SER A 58 -4.78 -17.50 23.49
C SER A 58 -4.25 -16.57 22.40
N VAL A 59 -3.10 -16.89 21.79
CA VAL A 59 -2.46 -16.02 20.78
C VAL A 59 -3.26 -15.99 19.48
N MET A 60 -3.82 -17.11 19.05
CA MET A 60 -4.66 -17.17 17.85
C MET A 60 -5.97 -16.39 18.04
N GLN A 61 -6.53 -16.40 19.25
CA GLN A 61 -7.73 -15.62 19.57
C GLN A 61 -7.44 -14.11 19.64
N GLU A 62 -6.29 -13.71 20.18
CA GLU A 62 -5.84 -12.31 20.15
C GLU A 62 -5.57 -11.81 18.73
N LEU A 63 -4.87 -12.60 17.90
CA LEU A 63 -4.63 -12.28 16.48
C LEU A 63 -5.95 -12.15 15.68
N LYS A 64 -6.93 -13.04 15.93
CA LYS A 64 -8.26 -12.94 15.31
C LYS A 64 -8.99 -11.69 15.75
N LYS A 65 -8.99 -11.38 17.06
CA LYS A 65 -9.66 -10.21 17.61
C LYS A 65 -9.04 -8.91 17.10
N THR A 66 -7.72 -8.83 17.02
CA THR A 66 -7.02 -7.67 16.43
C THR A 66 -7.30 -7.57 14.94
N GLY A 67 -7.32 -8.69 14.21
CA GLY A 67 -7.67 -8.70 12.78
C GLY A 67 -9.11 -8.24 12.50
N GLU A 68 -10.06 -8.62 13.34
CA GLU A 68 -11.46 -8.17 13.26
C GLU A 68 -11.59 -6.68 13.58
N GLN A 69 -10.96 -6.19 14.64
CA GLN A 69 -10.97 -4.76 15.00
C GLN A 69 -10.38 -3.88 13.87
N LEU A 70 -9.26 -4.30 13.28
CA LEU A 70 -8.67 -3.56 12.17
C LEU A 70 -9.57 -3.54 10.94
N LYS A 71 -10.32 -4.61 10.69
CA LYS A 71 -11.25 -4.70 9.57
C LYS A 71 -12.45 -3.77 9.78
N ASP A 72 -13.01 -3.74 10.98
CA ASP A 72 -14.11 -2.86 11.36
C ASP A 72 -13.68 -1.38 11.30
N ASP A 73 -12.52 -1.05 11.85
CA ASP A 73 -11.94 0.30 11.79
C ASP A 73 -11.69 0.74 10.34
N THR A 74 -11.16 -0.16 9.50
CA THR A 74 -10.93 0.12 8.08
C THR A 74 -12.25 0.33 7.33
N GLN A 75 -13.29 -0.44 7.67
CA GLN A 75 -14.60 -0.32 7.04
C GLN A 75 -15.31 0.98 7.46
N ALA A 76 -15.23 1.35 8.74
CA ALA A 76 -15.73 2.64 9.23
C ALA A 76 -15.02 3.82 8.56
N ILE A 77 -13.69 3.75 8.43
CA ILE A 77 -12.91 4.77 7.72
C ILE A 77 -13.31 4.82 6.24
N ALA A 78 -13.51 3.68 5.59
CA ALA A 78 -13.91 3.63 4.18
C ALA A 78 -15.31 4.26 3.96
N GLU A 79 -16.25 4.02 4.88
CA GLU A 79 -17.58 4.63 4.86
C GLU A 79 -17.52 6.14 5.11
N ASP A 80 -16.73 6.59 6.09
CA ASP A 80 -16.52 8.01 6.37
C ASP A 80 -15.85 8.75 5.22
N VAL A 81 -14.86 8.13 4.58
CA VAL A 81 -14.20 8.68 3.39
C VAL A 81 -15.17 8.74 2.21
N ARG A 82 -16.02 7.74 2.02
CA ARG A 82 -17.03 7.73 0.96
C ARG A 82 -18.10 8.80 1.19
N ALA A 83 -18.62 8.91 2.41
CA ALA A 83 -19.59 9.92 2.78
C ALA A 83 -19.01 11.35 2.67
N SER A 84 -17.73 11.51 3.00
CA SER A 84 -17.00 12.77 2.80
C SER A 84 -16.79 13.07 1.32
N ALA A 85 -16.44 12.07 0.51
CA ALA A 85 -16.28 12.22 -0.94
C ALA A 85 -17.60 12.60 -1.63
N GLU A 86 -18.73 12.01 -1.23
CA GLU A 86 -20.06 12.37 -1.74
C GLU A 86 -20.48 13.79 -1.32
N LYS A 87 -20.20 14.20 -0.08
CA LYS A 87 -20.45 15.59 0.39
C LYS A 87 -19.56 16.63 -0.30
N LEU A 88 -18.37 16.24 -0.74
CA LEU A 88 -17.45 17.10 -1.48
C LEU A 88 -17.69 17.07 -3.00
N ALA A 89 -18.50 16.13 -3.49
CA ALA A 89 -18.89 16.05 -4.90
C ALA A 89 -20.02 17.03 -5.27
N GLU A 90 -20.86 17.46 -4.33
CA GLU A 90 -21.87 18.51 -4.59
C GLU A 90 -21.29 19.92 -4.87
N PRO A 91 -20.28 20.45 -4.12
CA PRO A 91 -19.79 21.81 -4.34
C PRO A 91 -18.93 22.02 -5.59
N VAL A 92 -18.57 20.98 -6.36
CA VAL A 92 -17.79 21.13 -7.60
C VAL A 92 -18.63 21.23 -8.87
N ALA A 93 -19.94 20.92 -8.82
CA ALA A 93 -20.84 21.14 -9.96
C ALA A 93 -21.19 22.63 -10.15
N ASP A 94 -21.27 23.39 -9.05
CA ASP A 94 -21.77 24.77 -9.03
C ASP A 94 -20.76 25.83 -9.52
N LEU A 95 -19.49 25.47 -9.73
CA LEU A 95 -18.46 26.39 -10.25
C LEU A 95 -18.22 26.27 -11.75
N THR A 96 -18.93 25.39 -12.46
CA THR A 96 -18.84 25.27 -13.93
C THR A 96 -19.96 25.97 -14.70
N GLU A 97 -20.96 26.52 -14.00
CA GLU A 97 -22.14 27.17 -14.60
C GLU A 97 -22.07 28.71 -14.60
N THR A 98 -20.88 29.30 -14.67
CA THR A 98 -20.74 30.75 -14.94
C THR A 98 -19.54 31.04 -15.84
N THR A 99 -19.51 30.44 -17.03
CA THR A 99 -18.97 31.14 -18.21
C THR A 99 -19.91 30.85 -19.38
N ASP A 100 -21.00 31.60 -19.45
CA ASP A 100 -21.87 31.64 -20.63
C ASP A 100 -21.06 31.90 -21.92
N PRO A 101 -21.34 31.19 -23.01
CA PRO A 101 -20.71 31.41 -24.29
C PRO A 101 -21.25 32.69 -24.93
N VAL A 102 -20.34 33.61 -25.28
CA VAL A 102 -20.59 34.75 -26.17
C VAL A 102 -21.27 34.25 -27.46
N PRO A 103 -22.47 34.76 -27.82
CA PRO A 103 -23.12 34.36 -29.06
C PRO A 103 -22.67 35.29 -30.18
N GLU A 104 -21.93 34.80 -31.17
CA GLU A 104 -21.86 35.52 -32.45
C GLU A 104 -21.81 34.60 -33.68
N LYS A 105 -23.03 34.37 -34.18
CA LYS A 105 -23.46 34.29 -35.59
C LYS A 105 -22.60 33.51 -36.59
N LYS A 106 -23.15 32.38 -37.01
CA LYS A 106 -23.28 32.07 -38.45
C LYS A 106 -24.67 31.51 -38.78
N ALA A 107 -25.52 32.36 -39.34
CA ALA A 107 -26.62 31.94 -40.21
C ALA A 107 -26.19 32.27 -41.65
N GLY A 108 -26.42 31.32 -42.56
CA GLY A 108 -25.94 31.37 -43.94
C GLY A 108 -26.69 32.36 -44.83
N GLU A 109 -25.95 32.92 -45.79
CA GLU A 109 -26.21 32.88 -47.23
C GLU A 109 -24.86 33.01 -47.95
#